data_AF-A0AAV0XXK3-F1
#
_entry.id   AF-A0AAV0XXK3-F1
#
_cell.length_a   1.000
_cell.length_b   1.000
_cell.length_c   1.000
_cell.angle_alpha   90.00
_cell.angle_beta   90.00
_cell.angle_gamma   90.00
#
_symmetry.space_group_name_H-M   'P 1'
#
loop_
_entity.id
_entity.type
_entity.pdbx_description
1 polymer ?
#
loop_
_entity_poly.entity_id
_entity_poly.type
_entity_poly.pdbx_seq_one_letter_code
_entity_poly.pdbx_strand_id
1 'polypeptide(L)'
;MPKLDRNMFYNCKQVPSVLLQGIVNADQIFIDVFAGDGAYPLTEKIMVPYKDNGHLTQNQKNFNKILSSSRVVVEQAFGKLIGRFRKLKHNMDVYHKSYCAKIITAACCLHNICMTTGDDFDADPYVSEIEIGGDLHEDGTRSGVLKRNTICNALLLQDHI
;
A
#
# COMPACT_ATOMS: atom_id res chain seq x y z
N MET A 1 -9.17 18.82 15.96
CA MET A 1 -8.86 17.45 15.51
C MET A 1 -9.80 16.49 16.21
N PRO A 2 -10.43 15.52 15.52
CA PRO A 2 -11.28 14.52 16.14
C PRO A 2 -10.47 13.68 17.15
N LYS A 3 -11.13 13.22 18.22
CA LYS A 3 -10.49 12.35 19.23
C LYS A 3 -10.25 10.97 18.62
N LEU A 4 -9.04 10.46 18.79
CA LEU A 4 -8.65 9.11 18.35
C LEU A 4 -9.35 8.07 19.24
N ASP A 5 -10.16 7.19 18.64
CA ASP A 5 -10.72 6.00 19.29
C ASP A 5 -9.83 4.78 19.06
N ARG A 6 -9.78 3.86 20.03
CA ARG A 6 -8.94 2.65 20.00
C ARG A 6 -9.21 1.73 18.81
N ASN A 7 -10.37 1.85 18.19
CA ASN A 7 -10.75 1.05 17.03
C ASN A 7 -10.42 1.71 15.68
N MET A 8 -9.80 2.88 15.66
CA MET A 8 -9.52 3.63 14.44
C MET A 8 -8.09 3.40 13.91
N PHE A 9 -7.93 3.42 12.60
CA PHE A 9 -6.66 3.23 11.89
C PHE A 9 -6.28 4.47 11.09
N TYR A 10 -5.04 4.94 11.27
CA TYR A 10 -4.52 6.13 10.61
C TYR A 10 -3.07 5.93 10.19
N ASN A 11 -2.55 6.76 9.30
CA ASN A 11 -1.10 6.88 9.10
C ASN A 11 -0.49 7.88 10.11
N CYS A 12 0.84 8.06 10.05
CA CYS A 12 1.56 9.03 10.88
C CYS A 12 1.14 10.51 10.69
N LYS A 13 0.32 10.81 9.66
CA LYS A 13 -0.26 12.14 9.41
C LYS A 13 -1.69 12.26 9.95
N GLN A 14 -2.16 11.28 10.73
CA GLN A 14 -3.51 11.21 11.29
C GLN A 14 -4.62 11.21 10.23
N VAL A 15 -4.32 10.74 9.02
CA VAL A 15 -5.33 10.51 7.98
C VAL A 15 -5.61 9.01 7.82
N PRO A 16 -6.87 8.62 7.54
CA PRO A 16 -7.23 7.22 7.36
C PRO A 16 -6.43 6.64 6.20
N SER A 17 -5.75 5.51 6.43
CA SER A 17 -4.85 4.97 5.42
C SER A 17 -4.54 3.50 5.64
N VAL A 18 -4.34 2.77 4.54
CA VAL A 18 -3.90 1.36 4.51
C VAL A 18 -2.44 1.24 4.02
N LEU A 19 -1.73 2.38 3.89
CA LEU A 19 -0.49 2.53 3.13
C LEU A 19 0.78 2.03 3.82
N LEU A 20 1.79 1.85 2.96
CA LEU A 20 3.24 1.70 3.20
C LEU A 20 3.88 2.95 3.86
N GLN A 21 3.18 3.53 4.81
CA GLN A 21 3.70 4.35 5.91
C GLN A 21 2.85 3.96 7.11
N GLY A 22 2.99 2.70 7.51
CA GLY A 22 2.42 2.16 8.73
C GLY A 22 1.01 2.59 9.06
N ILE A 23 0.06 1.70 8.79
CA ILE A 23 -1.16 1.75 9.55
C ILE A 23 -0.75 1.66 11.01
N VAL A 24 -1.09 2.70 11.76
CA VAL A 24 -0.95 2.67 13.20
C VAL A 24 -2.33 2.52 13.82
N ASN A 25 -2.40 1.80 14.93
CA ASN A 25 -3.57 1.86 15.78
C ASN A 25 -3.66 3.25 16.45
N ALA A 26 -4.71 3.47 17.25
CA ALA A 26 -4.88 4.72 17.99
C ALA A 26 -3.70 5.10 18.90
N ASP A 27 -2.89 4.11 19.31
CA ASP A 27 -1.70 4.29 20.15
C ASP A 27 -0.43 4.54 19.33
N GLN A 28 -0.54 4.80 18.03
CA GLN A 28 0.58 5.02 17.10
C GLN A 28 1.50 3.79 16.91
N ILE A 29 0.98 2.59 17.20
CA ILE A 29 1.71 1.32 17.01
C ILE A 29 1.45 0.78 15.61
N PHE A 30 2.52 0.51 14.87
CA PHE A 30 2.49 -0.08 13.53
C PHE A 30 1.83 -1.46 13.54
N ILE A 31 0.75 -1.65 12.77
CA ILE A 31 0.03 -2.93 12.72
C ILE A 31 0.52 -3.90 11.64
N ASP A 32 1.68 -3.64 11.03
CA ASP A 32 2.39 -4.50 10.06
C ASP A 32 1.48 -5.07 8.96
N VAL A 33 0.92 -4.17 8.16
CA VAL A 33 0.07 -4.48 7.02
C VAL A 33 0.60 -3.83 5.75
N PHE A 34 0.66 -4.62 4.67
CA PHE A 34 0.98 -4.23 3.30
C PHE A 34 -0.28 -4.27 2.44
N ALA A 35 -0.39 -3.32 1.50
CA ALA A 35 -1.45 -3.31 0.49
C ALA A 35 -1.08 -4.26 -0.66
N GLY A 36 -1.88 -5.30 -0.86
CA GLY A 36 -1.80 -6.17 -2.03
C GLY A 36 -2.92 -5.88 -3.01
N ASP A 37 -2.71 -6.25 -4.27
CA ASP A 37 -3.80 -6.38 -5.24
C ASP A 37 -4.44 -7.77 -5.17
N GLY A 38 -5.41 -8.01 -6.05
CA GLY A 38 -6.12 -9.28 -6.11
C GLY A 38 -5.21 -10.48 -6.38
N ALA A 39 -4.01 -10.29 -6.92
CA ALA A 39 -3.11 -11.37 -7.31
C ALA A 39 -2.23 -11.89 -6.15
N TYR A 40 -2.22 -11.19 -5.01
CA TYR A 40 -1.56 -11.67 -3.79
C TYR A 40 -2.51 -12.53 -2.94
N PRO A 41 -1.99 -13.52 -2.21
CA PRO A 41 -2.79 -14.23 -1.22
C PRO A 41 -3.12 -13.30 -0.04
N LEU A 42 -4.35 -13.41 0.47
CA LEU A 42 -4.74 -12.74 1.71
C LEU A 42 -4.00 -13.38 2.90
N THR A 43 -3.22 -12.57 3.62
CA THR A 43 -2.52 -13.01 4.82
C THR A 43 -2.74 -12.02 5.96
N GLU A 44 -2.26 -12.34 7.16
CA GLU A 44 -2.27 -11.38 8.28
C GLU A 44 -1.43 -10.12 8.00
N LYS A 45 -0.49 -10.19 7.06
CA LYS A 45 0.39 -9.09 6.69
C LYS A 45 0.02 -8.41 5.37
N ILE A 46 -0.71 -9.07 4.47
CA ILE A 46 -1.05 -8.52 3.15
C ILE A 46 -2.56 -8.45 3.03
N MET A 47 -3.09 -7.23 2.94
CA MET A 47 -4.51 -6.96 2.74
C MET A 47 -4.81 -6.80 1.25
N VAL A 48 -5.75 -7.61 0.75
CA VAL A 48 -6.19 -7.62 -0.65
C VAL A 48 -7.67 -7.26 -0.74
N PRO A 49 -8.14 -6.69 -1.86
CA PRO A 49 -9.54 -6.29 -2.00
C PRO A 49 -10.49 -7.49 -1.85
N TYR A 50 -11.72 -7.21 -1.41
CA TYR A 50 -12.81 -8.17 -1.55
C TYR A 50 -13.13 -8.35 -3.03
N LYS A 51 -13.32 -9.60 -3.49
CA LYS A 51 -13.75 -9.89 -4.85
C LYS A 51 -15.14 -9.33 -5.08
N ASP A 52 -15.31 -8.56 -6.15
CA ASP A 52 -16.62 -8.04 -6.53
C ASP A 52 -17.39 -9.07 -7.35
N ASN A 53 -18.29 -9.79 -6.69
CA ASN A 53 -19.23 -10.71 -7.31
C ASN A 53 -20.64 -10.09 -7.43
N GLY A 54 -20.75 -8.76 -7.39
CA GLY A 54 -22.00 -8.01 -7.42
C GLY A 54 -22.68 -7.84 -6.06
N HIS A 55 -22.17 -8.46 -4.99
CA HIS A 55 -22.81 -8.51 -3.67
C HIS A 55 -21.95 -7.89 -2.55
N LEU A 56 -20.99 -7.02 -2.89
CA LEU A 56 -20.18 -6.34 -1.87
C LEU A 56 -21.04 -5.43 -1.00
N THR A 57 -20.86 -5.55 0.32
CA THR A 57 -21.45 -4.61 1.27
C THR A 57 -20.84 -3.21 1.08
N GLN A 58 -21.54 -2.18 1.54
CA GLN A 58 -21.01 -0.81 1.46
C GLN A 58 -19.64 -0.67 2.13
N ASN A 59 -19.42 -1.40 3.22
CA ASN A 59 -18.17 -1.44 3.98
C ASN A 59 -17.04 -2.02 3.12
N GLN A 60 -17.32 -3.15 2.46
CA GLN A 60 -16.35 -3.81 1.58
C GLN A 60 -16.02 -2.94 0.37
N LYS A 61 -17.01 -2.22 -0.19
CA LYS A 61 -16.78 -1.23 -1.25
C LYS A 61 -15.89 -0.08 -0.78
N ASN A 62 -16.14 0.46 0.42
CA ASN A 62 -15.32 1.51 1.00
C ASN A 62 -13.88 1.02 1.25
N PHE A 63 -13.73 -0.16 1.86
CA PHE A 63 -12.43 -0.80 2.04
C PHE A 63 -11.67 -0.96 0.71
N ASN A 64 -12.32 -1.50 -0.33
CA ASN A 64 -11.72 -1.66 -1.66
C ASN A 64 -11.30 -0.31 -2.25
N LYS A 65 -12.13 0.74 -2.11
CA LYS A 65 -11.83 2.10 -2.57
C LYS A 65 -10.60 2.67 -1.85
N ILE A 66 -10.55 2.57 -0.52
CA ILE A 66 -9.43 3.07 0.28
C ILE A 66 -8.15 2.30 -0.06
N LEU A 67 -8.22 0.98 -0.17
CA LEU A 67 -7.08 0.14 -0.58
C LEU A 67 -6.58 0.49 -1.98
N SER A 68 -7.50 0.69 -2.95
CA SER A 68 -7.15 1.11 -4.31
C SER A 68 -6.52 2.51 -4.33
N SER A 69 -7.11 3.49 -3.65
CA SER A 69 -6.55 4.85 -3.55
C SER A 69 -5.17 4.88 -2.90
N SER A 70 -4.95 4.00 -1.91
CA SER A 70 -3.65 3.77 -1.29
C SER A 70 -2.64 3.26 -2.33
N ARG A 71 -2.99 2.22 -3.09
CA ARG A 71 -2.11 1.69 -4.15
C ARG A 71 -1.74 2.74 -5.19
N VAL A 72 -2.66 3.63 -5.58
CA VAL A 72 -2.35 4.74 -6.50
C VAL A 72 -1.21 5.62 -6.00
N VAL A 73 -1.19 5.98 -4.71
CA VAL A 73 -0.09 6.78 -4.12
C VAL A 73 1.24 6.03 -4.19
N VAL A 74 1.22 4.72 -3.95
CA VAL A 74 2.41 3.86 -4.04
C VAL A 74 2.93 3.78 -5.47
N GLU A 75 2.04 3.53 -6.43
CA GLU A 75 2.37 3.45 -7.86
C GLU A 75 2.94 4.77 -8.38
N GLN A 76 2.38 5.91 -7.96
CA GLN A 76 2.92 7.24 -8.28
C GLN A 76 4.32 7.46 -7.68
N ALA A 77 4.54 7.08 -6.41
CA ALA A 77 5.85 7.20 -5.78
C ALA A 77 6.91 6.34 -6.48
N PHE A 78 6.57 5.09 -6.85
CA PHE A 78 7.46 4.24 -7.64
C PHE A 78 7.70 4.79 -9.04
N GLY A 79 6.68 5.36 -9.70
CA GLY A 79 6.83 6.05 -10.98
C GLY A 79 7.83 7.19 -10.91
N LYS A 80 7.74 8.05 -9.89
CA LYS A 80 8.72 9.11 -9.66
C LYS A 80 10.12 8.58 -9.33
N LEU A 81 10.22 7.54 -8.50
CA LEU A 81 11.51 6.93 -8.16
C LEU A 81 12.21 6.34 -9.39
N ILE A 82 11.49 5.53 -10.17
CA ILE A 82 12.01 4.84 -11.36
C ILE A 82 12.25 5.82 -12.51
N GLY A 83 11.37 6.81 -12.69
CA GLY A 83 11.52 7.88 -13.67
C GLY A 83 12.78 8.72 -13.42
N ARG A 84 13.07 9.02 -12.14
CA ARG A 84 14.28 9.77 -11.74
C ARG A 84 15.54 8.93 -11.93
N PHE A 85 15.52 7.70 -11.43
CA PHE A 85 16.65 6.78 -11.50
C PHE A 85 16.41 5.71 -12.55
N ARG A 86 16.58 6.05 -13.84
CA ARG A 86 16.37 5.15 -14.98
C ARG A 86 17.09 3.80 -14.87
N LYS A 87 18.17 3.69 -14.09
CA LYS A 87 18.84 2.42 -13.79
C LYS A 87 17.93 1.41 -13.09
N LEU A 88 16.88 1.86 -12.41
CA LEU A 88 15.85 1.03 -11.77
C LEU A 88 14.76 0.56 -12.75
N LYS A 89 14.64 1.17 -13.93
CA LYS A 89 13.56 0.87 -14.89
C LYS A 89 13.73 -0.49 -15.56
N HIS A 90 14.98 -0.89 -15.79
CA HIS A 90 15.32 -2.15 -16.44
C HIS A 90 16.03 -3.07 -15.45
N ASN A 91 16.24 -4.32 -15.85
CA ASN A 91 17.02 -5.28 -15.09
C ASN A 91 18.33 -4.64 -14.62
N MET A 92 18.47 -4.52 -13.30
CA MET A 92 19.70 -4.03 -12.71
C MET A 92 20.78 -5.07 -12.97
N ASP A 93 21.61 -4.80 -13.98
CA ASP A 93 22.80 -5.60 -14.26
C ASP A 93 23.86 -5.29 -13.19
N VAL A 94 23.73 -5.96 -12.04
CA VAL A 94 24.62 -5.84 -10.89
C VAL A 94 25.28 -7.18 -10.66
N TYR A 95 26.62 -7.15 -10.52
CA TYR A 95 27.43 -8.35 -10.36
C TYR A 95 27.02 -9.22 -9.16
N HIS A 96 26.60 -8.60 -8.05
CA HIS A 96 26.04 -9.30 -6.91
C HIS A 96 24.62 -8.79 -6.58
N LYS A 97 23.65 -9.71 -6.54
CA LYS A 97 22.25 -9.42 -6.19
C LYS A 97 22.09 -8.78 -4.81
N SER A 98 23.04 -9.00 -3.89
CA SER A 98 23.07 -8.36 -2.58
C SER A 98 23.21 -6.83 -2.64
N TYR A 99 23.70 -6.28 -3.75
CA TYR A 99 23.75 -4.83 -3.97
C TYR A 99 22.42 -4.23 -4.43
N CYS A 100 21.50 -5.03 -4.99
CA CYS A 100 20.22 -4.52 -5.47
C CYS A 100 19.46 -3.78 -4.36
N ALA A 101 19.37 -4.38 -3.17
CA ALA A 101 18.70 -3.76 -2.02
C ALA A 101 19.38 -2.44 -1.61
N LYS A 102 20.72 -2.38 -1.64
CA LYS A 102 21.48 -1.17 -1.32
C LYS A 102 21.26 -0.07 -2.35
N ILE A 103 21.24 -0.41 -3.64
CA ILE A 103 20.98 0.53 -4.74
C ILE A 103 19.57 1.10 -4.63
N ILE A 104 18.57 0.24 -4.43
CA ILE A 104 17.17 0.67 -4.25
C ILE A 104 17.06 1.59 -3.01
N THR A 105 17.67 1.21 -1.89
CA THR A 105 17.66 2.03 -0.67
C THR A 105 18.29 3.40 -0.90
N ALA A 106 19.46 3.44 -1.53
CA ALA A 106 20.15 4.69 -1.86
C ALA A 106 19.30 5.57 -2.79
N ALA A 107 18.66 4.99 -3.80
CA ALA A 107 17.75 5.71 -4.70
C ALA A 107 16.56 6.30 -3.92
N CYS A 108 15.95 5.56 -3.00
CA CYS A 108 14.88 6.09 -2.14
C CYS A 108 15.36 7.27 -1.30
N CYS A 109 16.53 7.16 -0.66
CA CYS A 109 17.10 8.24 0.13
C CYS A 109 17.37 9.49 -0.71
N LEU A 110 18.01 9.33 -1.88
CA LEU A 110 18.31 10.44 -2.79
C LEU A 110 17.02 11.07 -3.35
N HIS A 111 16.03 10.25 -3.72
CA HIS A 111 14.73 10.74 -4.16
C HIS A 111 14.08 11.63 -3.09
N ASN A 112 14.07 11.17 -1.83
CA ASN A 112 13.49 11.92 -0.72
C ASN A 112 14.21 13.26 -0.47
N ILE A 113 15.54 13.31 -0.65
CA ILE A 113 16.32 14.55 -0.54
C ILE A 113 15.91 15.54 -1.64
N CYS A 114 15.83 15.08 -2.89
CA CYS A 114 15.33 15.89 -4.01
C CYS A 114 13.91 16.44 -3.72
N MET A 115 12.99 15.59 -3.27
CA MET A 115 11.63 16.03 -2.91
C MET A 115 11.62 17.08 -1.78
N THR A 116 12.49 16.93 -0.78
CA THR A 116 12.59 17.87 0.35
C THR A 116 13.18 19.22 -0.08
N THR A 117 13.97 19.23 -1.14
CA THR A 117 14.59 20.45 -1.71
C THR A 117 13.73 21.11 -2.80
N GLY A 118 12.53 20.58 -3.06
CA GLY A 118 11.61 21.13 -4.07
C GLY A 118 11.96 20.73 -5.51
N ASP A 119 12.94 19.86 -5.71
CA ASP A 119 13.17 19.17 -6.98
C ASP A 119 12.11 18.06 -7.11
N ASP A 120 10.91 18.47 -7.51
CA ASP A 120 9.83 17.57 -7.92
C ASP A 120 9.66 17.63 -9.45
N PHE A 121 9.23 16.52 -10.03
CA PHE A 121 9.00 16.41 -11.46
C PHE A 121 7.83 15.46 -11.73
N ASP A 122 7.21 15.66 -12.89
CA ASP A 122 6.17 14.76 -13.38
C ASP A 122 6.83 13.54 -14.02
N ALA A 123 6.54 12.37 -13.45
CA ALA A 123 6.96 11.10 -14.00
C ALA A 123 5.80 10.46 -14.75
N ASP A 124 6.11 9.74 -15.83
CA ASP A 124 5.13 8.88 -16.49
C ASP A 124 4.57 7.85 -15.49
N PRO A 125 3.29 7.46 -15.64
CA PRO A 125 2.71 6.40 -14.83
C PRO A 125 3.58 5.14 -14.90
N TYR A 126 3.95 4.60 -13.73
CA TYR A 126 4.60 3.31 -13.67
C TYR A 126 3.59 2.22 -14.00
N VAL A 127 3.79 1.54 -15.13
CA VAL A 127 3.06 0.33 -15.47
C VAL A 127 3.95 -0.84 -15.08
N SER A 128 3.54 -1.61 -14.08
CA SER A 128 4.24 -2.85 -13.75
C SER A 128 4.02 -3.87 -14.87
N GLU A 129 5.07 -4.22 -15.61
CA GLU A 129 5.03 -5.25 -16.69
C GLU A 129 4.91 -6.69 -16.15
N ILE A 130 4.74 -6.87 -14.83
CA ILE A 130 4.57 -8.19 -14.23
C ILE A 130 3.12 -8.64 -14.47
N GLU A 131 2.92 -9.46 -15.51
CA GLU A 131 1.68 -10.24 -15.69
C GLU A 131 1.60 -11.29 -14.57
N ILE A 132 0.87 -11.00 -13.50
CA ILE A 132 0.57 -12.01 -12.47
C ILE A 132 -0.59 -12.86 -12.98
N GLY A 133 -0.28 -13.82 -13.85
CA GLY A 133 -1.19 -14.89 -14.24
C GLY A 133 -1.32 -15.89 -13.11
N GLY A 134 -2.45 -15.86 -12.39
CA GLY A 134 -2.75 -16.83 -11.35
C GLY A 134 -4.24 -16.80 -11.02
N ASP A 135 -4.90 -17.94 -11.21
CA ASP A 135 -6.28 -18.12 -10.81
C ASP A 135 -6.40 -17.89 -9.29
N LEU A 136 -7.24 -16.93 -8.91
CA LEU A 136 -7.26 -16.35 -7.58
C LEU A 136 -7.91 -17.31 -6.59
N HIS A 137 -7.15 -18.18 -5.93
CA HIS A 137 -7.67 -18.94 -4.80
C HIS A 137 -7.79 -18.03 -3.57
N GLU A 138 -9.02 -17.81 -3.11
CA GLU A 138 -9.33 -17.15 -1.82
C GLU A 138 -9.01 -18.10 -0.65
N ASP A 139 -7.82 -18.72 -0.62
CA ASP A 139 -7.38 -19.47 0.55
C ASP A 139 -6.61 -18.53 1.49
N GLY A 140 -7.31 -17.50 1.95
CA GLY A 140 -6.78 -16.60 2.94
C GLY A 140 -6.68 -17.30 4.28
N THR A 141 -5.54 -17.19 4.96
CA THR A 141 -5.42 -17.67 6.35
C THR A 141 -6.57 -17.12 7.20
N ARG A 142 -7.13 -17.93 8.10
CA ARG A 142 -8.22 -17.51 8.99
C ARG A 142 -7.91 -16.20 9.73
N SER A 143 -6.65 -15.99 10.13
CA SER A 143 -6.18 -14.74 10.74
C SER A 143 -6.21 -13.55 9.77
N GLY A 144 -5.76 -13.74 8.52
CA GLY A 144 -5.84 -12.71 7.47
C GLY A 144 -7.27 -12.26 7.17
N VAL A 145 -8.21 -13.21 7.08
CA VAL A 145 -9.64 -12.90 6.90
C VAL A 145 -10.20 -12.10 8.07
N LEU A 146 -9.91 -12.52 9.30
CA LEU A 146 -10.36 -11.82 10.51
C LEU A 146 -9.78 -10.39 10.58
N LYS A 147 -8.49 -10.22 10.30
CA LYS A 147 -7.83 -8.91 10.30
C LYS A 147 -8.41 -8.00 9.23
N ARG A 148 -8.61 -8.48 7.99
CA ARG A 148 -9.26 -7.72 6.92
C ARG A 148 -10.66 -7.25 7.31
N ASN A 149 -11.47 -8.15 7.85
CA ASN A 149 -12.84 -7.81 8.28
C ASN A 149 -12.84 -6.80 9.43
N THR A 150 -11.88 -6.90 10.36
CA THR A 150 -11.71 -5.94 11.45
C THR A 150 -11.38 -4.55 10.91
N ILE A 151 -10.42 -4.45 9.99
CA ILE A 151 -10.04 -3.20 9.34
C ILE A 151 -11.22 -2.63 8.52
N CYS A 152 -11.88 -3.47 7.72
CA CYS A 152 -13.03 -3.10 6.91
C CYS A 152 -14.15 -2.45 7.75
N ASN A 153 -14.47 -3.04 8.90
CA ASN A 153 -15.52 -2.50 9.77
C ASN A 153 -15.07 -1.25 10.54
N ALA A 154 -13.79 -1.14 10.90
CA ALA A 154 -13.23 0.03 11.57
C ALA A 154 -13.26 1.29 10.68
N LEU A 155 -13.11 1.14 9.37
CA LEU A 155 -13.09 2.25 8.40
C LEU A 155 -14.47 2.93 8.22
N LEU A 156 -15.57 2.36 8.72
CA LEU A 156 -16.91 2.95 8.63
C LEU A 156 -17.20 4.05 9.64
N LEU A 157 -16.54 4.05 10.79
CA LEU A 157 -16.87 4.94 11.91
C LEU A 157 -16.56 6.42 11.60
N GLN A 158 -16.21 6.77 10.37
CA GLN A 158 -15.67 8.06 9.96
C GLN A 158 -16.48 8.80 8.89
N ASP A 159 -17.48 8.18 8.25
CA ASP A 159 -18.32 8.82 7.22
C ASP A 159 -19.57 9.55 7.79
N HIS A 160 -19.66 9.68 9.13
CA HIS A 160 -20.81 10.30 9.83
C HIS A 160 -20.48 11.57 10.64
N ILE A 161 -19.41 12.30 10.31
CA ILE A 161 -19.10 13.61 10.93
C ILE A 161 -18.78 14.65 9.86
#